data_AF-G3MY40-F1
#
_entry.id   AF-G3MY40-F1
#
_cell.length_a   1.000
_cell.length_b   1.000
_cell.length_c   1.000
_cell.angle_alpha   90.00
_cell.angle_beta   90.00
_cell.angle_gamma   90.00
#
_symmetry.space_group_name_H-M   'P 1'
#
loop_
_entity.id
_entity.type
_entity.pdbx_description
1 polymer ?
#
loop_
_entity_poly.entity_id
_entity_poly.type
_entity_poly.pdbx_seq_one_letter_code
_entity_poly.pdbx_strand_id
1 'polypeptide(L)'
;MAPSPQNLGLLLVYFLSFLFGLPANLLALWAFVGRVRQPHPAPIHILLLSLTLADLLLLLLLLLLFKMVEAAHNFAWPLENTLCALTGFGFYCGIYCSTWLLVGISVERYRSVAFPVQYKLNRRPVYGVIAAVAIQLLSFGHCSVVIIVQYLPTNSSREANSRPVCYDNFTQEQLRLVLPVRLELCLLFFFIPMGVTIFCYWRLV
;
A
#
# COMPACT_ATOMS: atom_id res chain seq x y z
N MET A 1 -23.84 -23.84 -1.44
CA MET A 1 -22.47 -24.32 -1.73
C MET A 1 -21.60 -23.86 -0.58
N ALA A 2 -20.89 -24.77 0.08
CA ALA A 2 -19.97 -24.40 1.16
C ALA A 2 -18.74 -23.69 0.56
N PRO A 3 -18.23 -22.60 1.18
CA PRO A 3 -17.01 -21.95 0.72
C PRO A 3 -15.84 -22.94 0.79
N SER A 4 -14.99 -22.95 -0.24
CA SER A 4 -13.75 -23.72 -0.20
C SER A 4 -12.88 -23.27 0.98
N PRO A 5 -12.10 -24.18 1.62
CA PRO A 5 -11.33 -23.86 2.82
C PRO A 5 -10.32 -22.72 2.63
N GLN A 6 -9.82 -22.52 1.40
CA GLN A 6 -8.91 -21.42 1.05
C GLN A 6 -9.57 -20.04 1.15
N ASN A 7 -10.83 -19.93 0.72
CA ASN A 7 -11.58 -18.67 0.77
C ASN A 7 -11.93 -18.27 2.20
N LEU A 8 -12.21 -19.26 3.06
CA LEU A 8 -12.48 -19.03 4.48
C LEU A 8 -11.27 -18.44 5.21
N GLY A 9 -10.06 -18.95 4.93
CA GLY A 9 -8.82 -18.42 5.52
C GLY A 9 -8.57 -16.95 5.13
N LEU A 10 -8.75 -16.62 3.85
CA LEU A 10 -8.59 -15.23 3.37
C LEU A 10 -9.61 -14.28 3.99
N LEU A 11 -10.88 -14.69 4.08
CA LEU A 11 -11.94 -13.90 4.72
C LEU A 11 -11.63 -13.63 6.20
N LEU A 12 -11.13 -14.64 6.92
CA LEU A 12 -10.71 -14.49 8.32
C LEU A 12 -9.55 -13.50 8.46
N VAL A 13 -8.52 -13.60 7.61
CA VAL A 13 -7.37 -12.68 7.66
C VAL A 13 -7.81 -11.24 7.39
N TYR A 14 -8.67 -11.00 6.39
CA TYR A 14 -9.19 -9.67 6.09
C TYR A 14 -10.05 -9.11 7.22
N PHE A 15 -10.92 -9.95 7.80
CA PHE A 15 -11.75 -9.56 8.94
C PHE A 15 -10.90 -9.17 10.14
N LEU A 16 -9.92 -9.99 10.52
CA LEU A 16 -9.03 -9.71 11.65
C LEU A 16 -8.18 -8.45 11.39
N SER A 17 -7.65 -8.29 10.17
CA SER A 17 -6.88 -7.11 9.78
C SER A 17 -7.72 -5.84 9.90
N PHE A 18 -9.00 -5.88 9.52
CA PHE A 18 -9.91 -4.76 9.70
C PHE A 18 -10.25 -4.51 11.18
N LEU A 19 -10.58 -5.57 11.92
CA LEU A 19 -10.98 -5.51 13.32
C LEU A 19 -9.90 -4.86 14.21
N PHE A 20 -8.63 -5.21 13.99
CA PHE A 20 -7.52 -4.64 14.75
C PHE A 20 -6.93 -3.39 14.09
N GLY A 21 -6.81 -3.39 12.76
CA GLY A 21 -6.15 -2.33 12.01
C GLY A 21 -6.92 -1.02 12.03
N LEU A 22 -8.25 -1.05 11.89
CA LEU A 22 -9.06 0.16 11.86
C LEU A 22 -9.00 0.95 13.19
N PRO A 23 -9.31 0.36 14.36
CA PRO A 23 -9.23 1.10 15.61
C PRO A 23 -7.81 1.56 15.94
N ALA A 24 -6.79 0.75 15.65
CA ALA A 24 -5.40 1.13 15.89
C ALA A 24 -4.98 2.35 15.04
N ASN A 25 -5.30 2.35 13.75
CA ASN A 25 -4.96 3.46 12.85
C ASN A 25 -5.80 4.71 13.11
N LEU A 26 -7.07 4.58 13.51
CA LEU A 26 -7.90 5.72 13.93
C LEU A 26 -7.36 6.39 15.19
N LEU A 27 -6.94 5.57 16.18
CA LEU A 27 -6.32 6.09 17.40
C LEU A 27 -4.99 6.80 17.10
N ALA A 28 -4.17 6.21 16.21
CA ALA A 28 -2.91 6.81 15.77
C ALA A 28 -3.16 8.13 15.01
N LEU A 29 -4.15 8.18 14.12
CA LEU A 29 -4.56 9.38 13.40
C LEU A 29 -4.94 10.50 14.39
N TRP A 30 -5.79 10.20 15.37
CA TRP A 30 -6.19 11.15 16.40
C TRP A 30 -4.98 11.70 17.18
N ALA A 31 -4.06 10.83 17.57
CA ALA A 31 -2.84 11.23 18.27
C ALA A 31 -1.91 12.10 17.40
N PHE A 32 -1.67 11.72 16.15
CA PHE A 32 -0.74 12.42 15.26
C PHE A 32 -1.29 13.74 14.73
N VAL A 33 -2.60 13.86 14.49
CA VAL A 33 -3.23 15.14 14.14
C VAL A 33 -2.97 16.19 15.22
N GLY A 34 -3.09 15.81 16.50
CA GLY A 34 -2.76 16.70 17.61
C GLY A 34 -1.29 17.14 17.63
N ARG A 35 -0.37 16.28 17.19
CA ARG A 35 1.07 16.56 17.12
C ARG A 35 1.46 17.42 15.92
N VAL A 36 0.78 17.26 14.78
CA VAL A 36 1.03 18.03 13.55
C VAL A 36 0.48 19.46 13.65
N ARG A 37 -0.59 19.68 14.43
CA ARG A 37 -1.16 21.02 14.68
C ARG A 37 -0.29 21.93 15.55
N GLN A 38 0.81 21.43 16.11
CA GLN A 38 1.75 22.24 16.89
C GLN A 38 2.53 23.21 15.97
N PRO A 39 2.99 24.39 16.46
CA PRO A 39 3.63 25.41 15.63
C PRO A 39 4.91 24.97 14.89
N HIS A 40 5.59 23.94 15.40
CA HIS A 40 6.83 23.39 14.81
C HIS A 40 6.79 21.84 14.78
N PRO A 41 5.96 21.24 13.93
CA PRO A 41 5.83 19.78 13.88
C PRO A 41 7.14 19.17 13.36
N ALA A 42 7.54 18.05 13.95
CA ALA A 42 8.67 17.29 13.45
C ALA A 42 8.30 16.64 12.11
N PRO A 43 9.23 16.53 11.14
CA PRO A 43 8.96 15.85 9.87
C PRO A 43 8.46 14.42 10.08
N ILE A 44 8.95 13.74 11.12
CA ILE A 44 8.46 12.41 11.52
C ILE A 44 6.96 12.36 11.82
N HIS A 45 6.37 13.41 12.41
CA HIS A 45 4.92 13.45 12.69
C HIS A 45 4.11 13.57 11.40
N ILE A 46 4.64 14.24 10.39
CA ILE A 46 4.01 14.36 9.07
C ILE A 46 4.09 13.01 8.35
N LEU A 47 5.25 12.36 8.36
CA LEU A 47 5.42 11.03 7.77
C LEU A 47 4.52 9.98 8.44
N LEU A 48 4.42 10.01 9.78
CA LEU A 48 3.52 9.14 10.55
C LEU A 48 2.04 9.42 10.21
N LEU A 49 1.66 10.68 10.07
CA LEU A 49 0.31 11.04 9.66
C LEU A 49 0.00 10.52 8.24
N SER A 50 0.90 10.75 7.28
CA SER A 50 0.76 10.23 5.91
C SER A 50 0.68 8.70 5.88
N LEU A 51 1.44 8.01 6.74
CA LEU A 51 1.37 6.55 6.89
C LEU A 51 -0.01 6.11 7.41
N THR A 52 -0.49 6.70 8.50
CA THR A 52 -1.82 6.34 9.05
C THR A 52 -2.96 6.60 8.07
N LEU A 53 -2.87 7.67 7.27
CA LEU A 53 -3.86 7.94 6.22
C LEU A 53 -3.79 6.91 5.10
N ALA A 54 -2.58 6.50 4.68
CA ALA A 54 -2.40 5.45 3.67
C ALA A 54 -2.93 4.09 4.18
N ASP A 55 -2.66 3.74 5.43
CA ASP A 55 -3.11 2.48 6.03
C ASP A 55 -4.63 2.44 6.20
N LEU A 56 -5.27 3.56 6.59
CA LEU A 56 -6.74 3.66 6.64
C LEU A 56 -7.38 3.52 5.25
N LEU A 57 -6.79 4.15 4.23
CA LEU A 57 -7.24 3.99 2.84
C LEU A 57 -7.10 2.54 2.36
N LEU A 58 -5.99 1.88 2.72
CA LEU A 58 -5.76 0.47 2.41
C LEU A 58 -6.80 -0.43 3.09
N LEU A 59 -7.10 -0.20 4.38
CA LEU A 59 -8.12 -0.95 5.11
C LEU A 59 -9.53 -0.73 4.56
N LEU A 60 -9.84 0.50 4.13
CA LEU A 60 -11.12 0.80 3.47
C LEU A 60 -11.24 0.05 2.13
N LEU A 61 -10.16 0.02 1.36
CA LEU A 61 -10.10 -0.71 0.10
C LEU A 61 -10.17 -2.24 0.31
N LEU A 62 -9.56 -2.73 1.39
CA LEU A 62 -9.65 -4.12 1.80
C LEU A 62 -11.08 -4.49 2.19
N LEU A 63 -11.80 -3.59 2.86
CA LEU A 63 -13.22 -3.76 3.17
C LEU A 63 -14.07 -3.83 1.90
N LEU A 64 -13.74 -3.02 0.89
CA LEU A 64 -14.36 -3.11 -0.42
C LEU A 64 -14.09 -4.48 -1.06
N LEU A 65 -12.85 -4.98 -1.00
CA LEU A 65 -12.49 -6.31 -1.50
C LEU A 65 -13.23 -7.44 -0.75
N PHE A 66 -13.33 -7.35 0.57
CA PHE A 66 -14.08 -8.28 1.40
C PHE A 66 -15.55 -8.32 0.97
N LYS A 67 -16.18 -7.15 0.78
CA LYS A 67 -17.56 -7.03 0.31
C LYS A 67 -17.75 -7.62 -1.09
N MET A 68 -16.75 -7.50 -1.96
CA MET A 68 -16.77 -8.13 -3.29
C MET A 68 -16.72 -9.66 -3.21
N VAL A 69 -15.87 -10.23 -2.35
CA VAL A 69 -15.78 -11.69 -2.15
C VAL A 69 -17.06 -12.24 -1.51
N GLU A 70 -17.63 -11.52 -0.54
CA GLU A 70 -18.89 -11.85 0.11
C GLU A 70 -20.07 -11.80 -0.89
N ALA A 71 -20.16 -10.74 -1.71
CA ALA A 71 -21.20 -10.57 -2.74
C ALA A 71 -21.08 -11.58 -3.89
N ALA A 72 -19.86 -12.02 -4.23
CA ALA A 72 -19.64 -13.09 -5.20
C ALA A 72 -20.28 -14.43 -4.76
N HIS A 73 -20.57 -14.60 -3.47
CA HIS A 73 -21.25 -15.78 -2.94
C HIS A 73 -22.78 -15.68 -2.89
N ASN A 74 -23.41 -14.52 -3.12
CA ASN A 74 -24.85 -14.35 -3.35
C ASN A 74 -25.21 -12.97 -3.98
N PHE A 75 -25.63 -13.01 -5.24
CA PHE A 75 -26.37 -11.99 -6.03
C PHE A 75 -25.71 -10.62 -6.35
N ALA A 76 -25.28 -10.53 -7.62
CA ALA A 76 -25.30 -9.38 -8.54
C ALA A 76 -24.80 -8.01 -8.01
N TRP A 77 -23.51 -7.74 -8.20
CA TRP A 77 -22.97 -6.37 -8.20
C TRP A 77 -22.63 -5.91 -9.62
N PRO A 78 -23.18 -4.79 -10.12
CA PRO A 78 -23.12 -4.43 -11.55
C PRO A 78 -21.87 -3.63 -11.98
N LEU A 79 -20.87 -3.42 -11.11
CA LEU A 79 -19.63 -2.68 -11.46
C LEU A 79 -18.49 -3.66 -11.78
N GLU A 80 -18.63 -4.31 -12.93
CA GLU A 80 -18.07 -5.63 -13.24
C GLU A 80 -16.55 -5.70 -13.47
N ASN A 81 -15.84 -4.59 -13.72
CA ASN A 81 -14.40 -4.67 -14.08
C ASN A 81 -13.51 -3.52 -13.55
N THR A 82 -14.03 -2.30 -13.49
CA THR A 82 -13.23 -1.11 -13.10
C THR A 82 -12.95 -1.06 -11.59
N LEU A 83 -13.93 -1.43 -10.76
CA LEU A 83 -13.72 -1.50 -9.31
C LEU A 83 -12.75 -2.61 -8.93
N CYS A 84 -12.77 -3.73 -9.63
CA CYS A 84 -11.80 -4.81 -9.44
C CYS A 84 -10.37 -4.33 -9.69
N ALA A 85 -10.15 -3.66 -10.83
CA ALA A 85 -8.88 -3.05 -11.18
C ALA A 85 -8.42 -2.06 -10.10
N LEU A 86 -9.32 -1.18 -9.68
CA LEU A 86 -9.05 -0.12 -8.70
C LEU A 86 -8.77 -0.68 -7.30
N THR A 87 -9.44 -1.77 -6.92
CA THR A 87 -9.24 -2.45 -5.64
C THR A 87 -7.90 -3.17 -5.60
N GLY A 88 -7.54 -3.87 -6.69
CA GLY A 88 -6.19 -4.43 -6.83
C GLY A 88 -5.10 -3.35 -6.86
N PHE A 89 -5.33 -2.28 -7.62
CA PHE A 89 -4.43 -1.13 -7.73
C PHE A 89 -4.08 -0.55 -6.36
N GLY A 90 -5.09 -0.14 -5.62
CA GLY A 90 -4.89 0.56 -4.37
C GLY A 90 -4.34 -0.35 -3.29
N PHE A 91 -4.55 -1.66 -3.37
CA PHE A 91 -3.97 -2.61 -2.42
C PHE A 91 -2.45 -2.65 -2.57
N TYR A 92 -1.94 -2.86 -3.79
CA TYR A 92 -0.50 -2.84 -4.05
C TYR A 92 0.11 -1.46 -3.83
N CYS A 93 -0.56 -0.40 -4.29
CA CYS A 93 -0.09 0.97 -4.10
C CYS A 93 -0.01 1.34 -2.62
N GLY A 94 -0.99 0.92 -1.82
CA GLY A 94 -1.00 1.13 -0.37
C GLY A 94 0.15 0.43 0.32
N ILE A 95 0.41 -0.84 0.00
CA ILE A 95 1.55 -1.59 0.56
C ILE A 95 2.88 -0.88 0.24
N TYR A 96 3.10 -0.44 -1.00
CA TYR A 96 4.32 0.27 -1.37
C TYR A 96 4.46 1.62 -0.68
N CYS A 97 3.38 2.41 -0.64
CA CYS A 97 3.35 3.68 0.10
C CYS A 97 3.74 3.46 1.57
N SER A 98 3.10 2.51 2.25
CA SER A 98 3.35 2.24 3.68
C SER A 98 4.78 1.77 3.93
N THR A 99 5.31 0.90 3.06
CA THR A 99 6.69 0.39 3.18
C THR A 99 7.72 1.51 3.05
N TRP A 100 7.59 2.38 2.05
CA TRP A 100 8.52 3.50 1.86
C TRP A 100 8.36 4.59 2.91
N LEU A 101 7.15 4.85 3.40
CA LEU A 101 6.92 5.75 4.53
C LEU A 101 7.61 5.24 5.80
N LEU A 102 7.57 3.93 6.06
CA LEU A 102 8.30 3.29 7.18
C LEU A 102 9.82 3.45 7.06
N VAL A 103 10.37 3.37 5.84
CA VAL A 103 11.79 3.67 5.59
C VAL A 103 12.10 5.13 5.93
N GLY A 104 11.28 6.06 5.44
CA GLY A 104 11.42 7.49 5.74
C GLY A 104 11.38 7.77 7.24
N ILE A 105 10.46 7.13 7.97
CA ILE A 105 10.35 7.22 9.43
C ILE A 105 11.62 6.67 10.10
N SER A 106 12.12 5.52 9.67
CA SER A 106 13.34 4.89 10.21
C SER A 106 14.57 5.79 10.04
N VAL A 107 14.72 6.38 8.85
CA VAL A 107 15.81 7.32 8.55
C VAL A 107 15.68 8.59 9.40
N GLU A 108 14.48 9.14 9.54
CA GLU A 108 14.25 10.34 10.34
C GLU A 108 14.53 10.10 11.83
N ARG A 109 14.14 8.92 12.36
CA ARG A 109 14.51 8.52 13.72
C ARG A 109 16.01 8.37 13.88
N TYR A 110 16.68 7.72 12.93
CA TYR A 110 18.13 7.59 12.95
C TYR A 110 18.82 8.95 12.98
N ARG A 111 18.43 9.90 12.12
CA ARG A 111 18.99 11.26 12.11
C ARG A 111 18.76 12.00 13.42
N SER A 112 17.58 11.85 14.03
CA SER A 112 17.27 12.47 15.32
C SER A 112 18.13 11.94 16.47
N VAL A 113 18.57 10.68 16.42
CA VAL A 113 19.36 10.04 17.49
C VAL A 113 20.86 10.19 17.24
N ALA A 114 21.32 9.95 16.01
CA ALA A 114 22.74 10.02 15.66
C ALA A 114 23.27 11.47 15.60
N PHE A 115 22.43 12.44 15.21
CA PHE A 115 22.85 13.84 15.00
C PHE A 115 21.88 14.84 15.64
N PRO A 116 21.68 14.82 16.97
CA PRO A 116 20.61 15.58 17.63
C PRO A 116 20.74 17.10 17.45
N VAL A 117 21.96 17.64 17.43
CA VAL A 117 22.22 19.09 17.28
C VAL A 117 21.91 19.55 15.85
N GLN A 118 22.46 18.85 14.84
CA GLN A 118 22.22 19.15 13.43
C GLN A 118 20.76 18.92 13.04
N TYR A 119 20.14 17.89 13.62
CA TYR A 119 18.73 17.59 13.44
C TYR A 119 17.86 18.75 13.93
N LYS A 120 18.10 19.27 15.14
CA LYS A 120 17.33 20.40 15.70
C LYS A 120 17.48 21.67 14.84
N LEU A 121 18.66 21.92 14.28
CA LEU A 121 18.94 23.08 13.42
C LEU A 121 18.34 22.95 12.01
N ASN A 122 18.30 21.75 11.46
CA ASN A 122 17.82 21.49 10.10
C ASN A 122 16.41 20.89 10.04
N ARG A 123 15.68 20.89 11.17
CA ARG A 123 14.31 20.37 11.30
C ARG A 123 13.34 21.28 10.56
N ARG A 124 13.13 21.00 9.26
CA ARG A 124 12.09 21.67 8.47
C ARG A 124 10.97 20.69 8.13
N PRO A 125 9.71 20.97 8.52
CA PRO A 125 8.56 20.09 8.23
C PRO A 125 8.36 19.85 6.73
N VAL A 126 8.78 20.80 5.90
CA VAL A 126 8.74 20.73 4.43
C VAL A 126 9.46 19.48 3.90
N TYR A 127 10.57 19.05 4.50
CA TYR A 127 11.26 17.83 4.04
C TYR A 127 10.41 16.56 4.23
N GLY A 128 9.65 16.48 5.33
CA GLY A 128 8.73 15.37 5.57
C GLY A 128 7.56 15.36 4.59
N VAL A 129 7.03 16.54 4.25
CA VAL A 129 5.98 16.69 3.22
C VAL A 129 6.50 16.27 1.85
N ILE A 130 7.68 16.78 1.44
CA ILE A 130 8.29 16.44 0.15
C ILE A 130 8.53 14.93 0.07
N ALA A 131 9.09 14.32 1.12
CA ALA A 131 9.34 12.89 1.15
C ALA A 131 8.03 12.08 1.04
N ALA A 132 6.99 12.44 1.81
CA ALA A 132 5.70 11.78 1.74
C ALA A 132 5.06 11.87 0.34
N VAL A 133 5.04 13.07 -0.25
CA VAL A 133 4.49 13.30 -1.59
C VAL A 133 5.28 12.56 -2.65
N ALA A 134 6.62 12.59 -2.59
CA ALA A 134 7.47 11.87 -3.53
C ALA A 134 7.24 10.35 -3.46
N ILE A 135 7.15 9.79 -2.25
CA ILE A 135 6.85 8.37 -2.05
C ILE A 135 5.48 8.00 -2.63
N GLN A 136 4.47 8.84 -2.40
CA GLN A 136 3.12 8.62 -2.95
C GLN A 136 3.10 8.66 -4.47
N LEU A 137 3.74 9.66 -5.09
CA LEU A 137 3.82 9.78 -6.54
C LEU A 137 4.59 8.61 -7.17
N LEU A 138 5.72 8.21 -6.57
CA LEU A 138 6.51 7.08 -7.04
C LEU A 138 5.70 5.78 -6.96
N SER A 139 5.00 5.54 -5.85
CA SER A 139 4.18 4.34 -5.66
C SER A 139 3.00 4.30 -6.63
N PHE A 140 2.33 5.43 -6.84
CA PHE A 140 1.19 5.53 -7.76
C PHE A 140 1.62 5.37 -9.23
N GLY A 141 2.68 6.07 -9.63
CA GLY A 141 3.25 5.95 -10.98
C GLY A 141 3.77 4.54 -11.27
N HIS A 142 4.31 3.88 -10.24
CA HIS A 142 4.77 2.52 -10.37
C HIS A 142 3.59 1.53 -10.52
N CYS A 143 2.57 1.62 -9.65
CA CYS A 143 1.39 0.75 -9.76
C CYS A 143 0.59 0.97 -11.05
N SER A 144 0.64 2.18 -11.64
CA SER A 144 -0.11 2.47 -12.87
C SER A 144 0.47 1.73 -14.06
N VAL A 145 1.80 1.58 -14.13
CA VAL A 145 2.47 0.76 -15.16
C VAL A 145 1.98 -0.69 -15.11
N VAL A 146 1.86 -1.27 -13.92
CA VAL A 146 1.39 -2.66 -13.74
C VAL A 146 -0.05 -2.83 -14.25
N ILE A 147 -0.92 -1.85 -13.97
CA ILE A 147 -2.31 -1.88 -14.43
C ILE A 147 -2.44 -1.63 -15.93
N ILE A 148 -1.67 -0.69 -16.49
CA ILE A 148 -1.68 -0.41 -17.93
C ILE A 148 -1.27 -1.67 -18.70
N VAL A 149 -0.25 -2.39 -18.23
CA VAL A 149 0.19 -3.66 -18.83
C VAL A 149 -0.90 -4.74 -18.71
N GLN A 150 -1.63 -4.77 -17.59
CA GLN A 150 -2.72 -5.73 -17.37
C GLN A 150 -3.96 -5.47 -18.25
N TYR A 151 -4.24 -4.21 -18.58
CA TYR A 151 -5.41 -3.79 -19.38
C TYR A 151 -5.10 -3.49 -20.85
N LEU A 152 -3.85 -3.67 -21.29
CA LEU A 152 -3.50 -3.55 -22.71
C LEU A 152 -4.28 -4.60 -23.53
N PRO A 153 -5.04 -4.20 -24.56
CA PRO A 153 -5.87 -5.14 -25.31
C PRO A 153 -4.99 -6.10 -26.11
N THR A 154 -5.05 -7.40 -25.78
CA THR A 154 -4.55 -8.47 -26.65
C THR A 154 -5.60 -8.82 -27.70
N ASN A 155 -5.17 -9.00 -28.95
CA ASN A 155 -6.01 -9.28 -30.14
C ASN A 155 -6.72 -10.66 -30.14
N SER A 156 -6.91 -11.27 -28.97
CA SER A 156 -7.63 -12.53 -28.82
C SER A 156 -9.03 -12.23 -28.28
N SER A 157 -10.01 -12.31 -29.18
CA SER A 157 -11.46 -12.35 -28.97
C SER A 157 -11.85 -12.84 -27.56
N ARG A 158 -12.24 -11.90 -26.68
CA ARG A 158 -12.93 -12.24 -25.43
C ARG A 158 -14.33 -12.76 -25.79
N GLU A 159 -14.53 -14.07 -25.67
CA GLU A 159 -15.88 -14.64 -25.66
C GLU A 159 -16.70 -14.03 -24.51
N ALA A 160 -17.86 -13.48 -24.86
CA ALA A 160 -18.69 -12.62 -24.03
C ALA A 160 -19.42 -13.30 -22.86
N ASN A 161 -19.08 -14.54 -22.48
CA ASN A 161 -19.88 -15.35 -21.54
C ASN A 161 -19.12 -15.94 -20.33
N SER A 162 -17.85 -15.59 -20.12
CA SER A 162 -17.11 -16.07 -18.95
C SER A 162 -17.11 -15.03 -17.83
N ARG A 163 -17.65 -15.40 -16.65
CA ARG A 163 -17.63 -14.56 -15.43
C ARG A 163 -16.20 -14.07 -15.16
N PRO A 164 -15.95 -12.76 -15.03
CA PRO A 164 -14.59 -12.26 -14.92
C PRO A 164 -14.01 -12.61 -13.55
N VAL A 165 -13.03 -13.51 -13.53
CA VAL A 165 -12.20 -13.76 -12.35
C VAL A 165 -11.19 -12.63 -12.24
N CYS A 166 -11.35 -11.79 -11.22
CA CYS A 166 -10.42 -10.75 -10.85
C CYS A 166 -9.05 -11.36 -10.53
N TYR A 167 -8.03 -10.99 -11.32
CA TYR A 167 -6.64 -11.29 -11.01
C TYR A 167 -6.21 -12.75 -11.22
N ASP A 168 -6.69 -13.45 -12.26
CA ASP A 168 -6.27 -14.85 -12.44
C ASP A 168 -6.10 -15.37 -13.88
N ASN A 169 -5.83 -14.50 -14.87
CA ASN A 169 -5.50 -14.97 -16.22
C ASN A 169 -4.58 -14.00 -16.98
N PHE A 170 -3.27 -14.10 -16.75
CA PHE A 170 -2.27 -13.41 -17.57
C PHE A 170 -1.93 -14.26 -18.80
N THR A 171 -1.99 -13.67 -20.00
CA THR A 171 -1.51 -14.34 -21.23
C THR A 171 0.02 -14.46 -21.19
N GLN A 172 0.62 -15.46 -21.84
CA GLN A 172 2.08 -15.70 -21.85
C GLN A 172 2.92 -14.46 -22.23
N GLU A 173 2.44 -13.62 -23.15
CA GLU A 173 3.11 -12.37 -23.54
C GLU A 173 3.03 -11.27 -22.47
N GLN A 174 1.91 -11.17 -21.73
CA GLN A 174 1.81 -10.27 -20.57
C GLN A 174 2.71 -10.76 -19.43
N LEU A 175 2.80 -12.06 -19.25
CA LEU A 175 3.61 -12.69 -18.22
C LEU A 175 5.12 -12.41 -18.44
N ARG A 176 5.59 -12.39 -19.69
CA ARG A 176 6.98 -12.03 -20.06
C ARG A 176 7.38 -10.59 -19.72
N LEU A 177 6.43 -9.65 -19.72
CA LEU A 177 6.67 -8.25 -19.32
C LEU A 177 6.46 -8.06 -17.82
N VAL A 178 5.47 -8.72 -17.24
CA VAL A 178 5.10 -8.57 -15.82
C VAL A 178 6.08 -9.28 -14.89
N LEU A 179 6.66 -10.44 -15.25
CA LEU A 179 7.64 -11.13 -14.42
C LEU A 179 8.92 -10.32 -14.13
N PRO A 180 9.64 -9.79 -15.15
CA PRO A 180 10.86 -9.04 -14.90
C PRO A 180 10.55 -7.75 -14.12
N VAL A 181 9.43 -7.09 -14.42
CA VAL A 181 8.94 -5.94 -13.66
C VAL A 181 8.68 -6.34 -12.21
N ARG A 182 7.89 -7.40 -11.93
CA ARG A 182 7.65 -7.93 -10.56
C ARG A 182 8.94 -8.31 -9.83
N LEU A 183 9.93 -8.86 -10.53
CA LEU A 183 11.22 -9.23 -9.95
C LEU A 183 12.03 -7.99 -9.57
N GLU A 184 12.14 -7.02 -10.48
CA GLU A 184 12.78 -5.73 -10.24
C GLU A 184 12.12 -4.99 -9.08
N LEU A 185 10.79 -5.06 -9.01
CA LEU A 185 9.96 -4.58 -7.91
C LEU A 185 10.26 -5.26 -6.58
N CYS A 186 10.34 -6.58 -6.54
CA CYS A 186 10.77 -7.27 -5.33
C CYS A 186 12.16 -6.77 -4.90
N LEU A 187 13.10 -6.64 -5.84
CA LEU A 187 14.45 -6.18 -5.54
C LEU A 187 14.48 -4.74 -5.00
N LEU A 188 13.84 -3.79 -5.68
CA LEU A 188 13.83 -2.38 -5.31
C LEU A 188 12.94 -2.08 -4.09
N PHE A 189 11.72 -2.61 -4.05
CA PHE A 189 10.70 -2.23 -3.06
C PHE A 189 10.66 -3.14 -1.84
N PHE A 190 11.31 -4.30 -1.85
CA PHE A 190 11.44 -5.14 -0.65
C PHE A 190 12.85 -5.08 -0.06
N PHE A 191 13.88 -5.35 -0.86
CA PHE A 191 15.25 -5.44 -0.32
C PHE A 191 15.84 -4.09 0.07
N ILE A 192 15.55 -3.00 -0.66
CA ILE A 192 16.04 -1.67 -0.26
C ILE A 192 15.38 -1.22 1.05
N PRO A 193 14.03 -1.25 1.19
CA PRO A 193 13.41 -0.93 2.47
C PRO A 193 13.90 -1.79 3.62
N MET A 194 14.04 -3.10 3.40
CA MET A 194 14.56 -4.02 4.41
C MET A 194 16.01 -3.68 4.78
N GLY A 195 16.89 -3.45 3.81
CA GLY A 195 18.28 -3.10 4.06
C GLY A 195 18.44 -1.77 4.81
N VAL A 196 17.68 -0.75 4.41
CA VAL A 196 17.72 0.57 5.08
C VAL A 196 17.14 0.48 6.49
N THR A 197 16.02 -0.20 6.69
CA THR A 197 15.42 -0.35 8.03
C THR A 197 16.32 -1.16 8.97
N ILE A 198 16.91 -2.27 8.50
CA ILE A 198 17.88 -3.05 9.28
C ILE A 198 19.10 -2.20 9.63
N PHE A 199 19.67 -1.47 8.67
CA PHE A 199 20.82 -0.60 8.91
C PHE A 199 20.49 0.49 9.95
N CYS A 200 19.36 1.18 9.80
CA CYS A 200 18.92 2.20 10.74
C CYS A 200 18.69 1.62 12.13
N TYR A 201 18.07 0.45 12.23
CA TYR A 201 17.81 -0.22 13.50
C TYR A 201 19.11 -0.68 14.18
N TRP A 202 20.03 -1.28 13.43
CA TRP A 202 21.29 -1.78 13.97
C TRP A 202 22.22 -0.67 14.43
N ARG A 203 22.13 0.53 13.85
CA ARG A 203 22.84 1.73 14.31
C ARG A 203 22.14 2.45 15.47
N LEU A 204 20.89 2.11 15.76
CA LEU A 204 20.10 2.66 16.85
C LEU A 204 20.30 1.92 18.18
N VAL A 205 20.64 0.63 18.11
CA VAL A 205 21.03 -0.24 19.23
C VAL A 205 22.52 -0.07 19.52
#